data_AF-A0A2S6QC86-F1
#
_entry.id   AF-A0A2S6QC86-F1
#
_cell.length_a   1.000
_cell.length_b   1.000
_cell.length_c   1.000
_cell.angle_alpha   90.00
_cell.angle_beta   90.00
_cell.angle_gamma   90.00
#
_symmetry.space_group_name_H-M   'P 1'
#
loop_
_entity.id
_entity.type
_entity.pdbx_description
1 polymer ?
#
loop_
_entity_poly.entity_id
_entity_poly.type
_entity_poly.pdbx_seq_one_letter_code
_entity_poly.pdbx_strand_id
1 'polypeptide(L)'
;MLLKKGAMFGLDARIALAIFGALSVISGAALYSAIQNAKAESSRQILNEMVKASEEYYLNNGKQLPQEATSTLYGGDLINNRENLSSWEGPYIEGSRINDRSSKNSINVQMGPTSGFDFRIFKSSDWTTPGTANECVLNDNDCSEWVMIYSGNSATAKANVKALFDILDKLVDNSDGALTGNIRGLDASSTDHRLLYRGIPRIRRI
;
A
#
# COMPACT_ATOMS: atom_id res chain seq x y z
N MET A 1 -52.51 -17.89 51.01
CA MET A 1 -51.84 -18.55 49.87
C MET A 1 -51.12 -17.48 49.07
N LEU A 2 -49.80 -17.32 49.28
CA LEU A 2 -48.99 -16.27 48.64
C LEU A 2 -48.48 -16.78 47.28
N LEU A 3 -49.00 -16.23 46.19
CA LEU A 3 -48.54 -16.50 44.82
C LEU A 3 -47.16 -15.86 44.61
N LYS A 4 -46.08 -16.66 44.56
CA LYS A 4 -44.73 -16.22 44.19
C LYS A 4 -44.66 -15.89 42.68
N LYS A 5 -45.15 -14.71 42.27
CA LYS A 5 -45.13 -14.24 40.86
C LYS A 5 -43.90 -13.39 40.48
N GLY A 6 -42.86 -13.31 41.32
CA GLY A 6 -41.70 -12.42 41.10
C GLY A 6 -40.46 -13.07 40.48
N ALA A 7 -40.38 -14.40 40.35
CA ALA A 7 -39.12 -15.08 40.00
C ALA A 7 -38.83 -15.21 38.49
N MET A 8 -39.79 -14.93 37.61
CA MET A 8 -39.64 -15.10 36.16
C MET A 8 -39.15 -13.84 35.41
N PHE A 9 -39.28 -12.65 36.00
CA PHE A 9 -38.78 -11.41 35.39
C PHE A 9 -37.25 -11.27 35.44
N GLY A 10 -36.58 -11.92 36.40
CA GLY A 10 -35.12 -11.89 36.52
C GLY A 10 -34.38 -12.91 35.64
N LEU A 11 -35.06 -14.00 35.26
CA LEU A 11 -34.47 -15.03 34.39
C LEU A 11 -34.37 -14.50 32.94
N ASP A 12 -35.45 -13.93 32.43
CA ASP A 12 -35.49 -13.40 31.06
C ASP A 12 -34.60 -12.17 30.88
N ALA A 13 -34.51 -11.29 31.90
CA ALA A 13 -33.61 -10.14 31.86
C ALA A 13 -32.11 -10.52 31.74
N ARG A 14 -31.70 -11.64 32.35
CA ARG A 14 -30.31 -12.14 32.23
C ARG A 14 -30.04 -12.77 30.87
N ILE A 15 -31.01 -13.50 30.34
CA ILE A 15 -30.93 -14.08 29.00
C ILE A 15 -30.88 -12.96 27.95
N ALA A 16 -31.75 -11.95 28.07
CA ALA A 16 -31.73 -10.76 27.21
C ALA A 16 -30.40 -10.01 27.29
N LEU A 17 -29.87 -9.77 28.49
CA LEU A 17 -28.56 -9.12 28.66
C LEU A 17 -27.43 -9.95 28.04
N ALA A 18 -27.47 -11.28 28.15
CA ALA A 18 -26.50 -12.16 27.52
C ALA A 18 -26.59 -12.11 25.98
N ILE A 19 -27.80 -12.05 25.42
CA ILE A 19 -28.02 -11.90 23.98
C ILE A 19 -27.51 -10.54 23.50
N PHE A 20 -27.85 -9.44 24.17
CA PHE A 20 -27.35 -8.11 23.81
C PHE A 20 -25.83 -8.02 23.97
N GLY A 21 -25.27 -8.65 25.00
CA GLY A 21 -23.83 -8.79 25.17
C GLY A 21 -23.19 -9.50 23.98
N ALA A 22 -23.69 -10.67 23.60
CA ALA A 22 -23.19 -11.43 22.45
C ALA A 22 -23.33 -10.67 21.12
N LEU A 23 -24.48 -10.06 20.86
CA LEU A 23 -24.73 -9.26 19.65
C LEU A 23 -23.82 -8.02 19.59
N SER A 24 -23.52 -7.39 20.74
CA SER A 24 -22.60 -6.25 20.79
C SER A 24 -21.17 -6.65 20.39
N VAL A 25 -20.69 -7.82 20.83
CA VAL A 25 -19.36 -8.34 20.48
C VAL A 25 -19.27 -8.68 19.00
N ILE A 26 -20.28 -9.37 18.46
CA ILE A 26 -20.35 -9.71 17.03
C ILE A 26 -20.37 -8.43 16.19
N SER A 27 -21.20 -7.45 16.56
CA SER A 27 -21.29 -6.16 15.85
C SER A 27 -19.99 -5.38 15.91
N GLY A 28 -19.29 -5.38 17.05
CA GLY A 28 -18.00 -4.72 17.21
C GLY A 28 -16.92 -5.33 16.32
N ALA A 29 -16.82 -6.66 16.27
CA ALA A 29 -15.87 -7.37 15.41
C ALA A 29 -16.16 -7.13 13.91
N ALA A 30 -17.43 -7.16 13.52
CA ALA A 30 -17.85 -6.87 12.15
C ALA A 30 -17.55 -5.43 11.74
N LEU A 31 -17.85 -4.45 12.61
CA LEU A 31 -17.57 -3.04 12.36
C LEU A 31 -16.07 -2.78 12.25
N TYR A 32 -15.26 -3.36 13.13
CA TYR A 32 -13.80 -3.24 13.06
C TYR A 32 -13.26 -3.80 11.74
N SER A 33 -13.72 -4.98 11.33
CA SER A 33 -13.36 -5.58 10.04
C SER A 33 -13.74 -4.70 8.85
N ALA A 34 -14.96 -4.15 8.86
CA ALA A 34 -15.44 -3.24 7.81
C ALA A 34 -14.56 -1.97 7.71
N ILE A 35 -14.13 -1.40 8.84
CA ILE A 35 -13.24 -0.24 8.87
C ILE A 35 -11.87 -0.58 8.26
N GLN A 36 -11.30 -1.74 8.59
CA GLN A 36 -10.00 -2.15 8.03
C GLN A 36 -10.08 -2.38 6.52
N ASN A 37 -11.16 -3.01 6.05
CA ASN A 37 -11.40 -3.19 4.62
C ASN A 37 -11.55 -1.84 3.90
N ALA A 38 -12.28 -0.89 4.47
CA ALA A 38 -12.43 0.45 3.89
C ALA A 38 -11.10 1.21 3.82
N LYS A 39 -10.24 1.10 4.84
CA LYS A 39 -8.89 1.69 4.84
C LYS A 39 -7.98 1.06 3.79
N ALA A 40 -8.03 -0.26 3.65
CA ALA A 40 -7.26 -0.97 2.64
C ALA A 40 -7.70 -0.59 1.22
N GLU A 41 -9.02 -0.51 0.99
CA GLU A 41 -9.57 -0.08 -0.28
C GLU A 41 -9.19 1.37 -0.62
N SER A 42 -9.25 2.26 0.36
CA SER A 42 -8.75 3.64 0.19
C SER A 42 -7.25 3.67 -0.15
N SER A 43 -6.44 2.83 0.48
CA SER A 43 -5.01 2.74 0.21
C SER A 43 -4.74 2.17 -1.20
N ARG A 44 -5.49 1.14 -1.61
CA ARG A 44 -5.45 0.58 -2.96
C ARG A 44 -5.79 1.63 -4.01
N GLN A 45 -6.82 2.43 -3.76
CA GLN A 45 -7.22 3.49 -4.67
C GLN A 45 -6.13 4.55 -4.84
N ILE A 46 -5.48 4.97 -3.76
CA ILE A 46 -4.35 5.90 -3.84
C ILE A 46 -3.18 5.29 -4.64
N LEU A 47 -2.86 4.01 -4.43
CA LEU A 47 -1.82 3.32 -5.20
C LEU A 47 -2.16 3.24 -6.69
N ASN A 48 -3.43 2.98 -7.04
CA ASN A 48 -3.91 3.03 -8.41
C ASN A 48 -3.71 4.41 -9.03
N GLU A 49 -4.10 5.48 -8.32
CA GLU A 49 -3.92 6.85 -8.82
C GLU A 49 -2.44 7.20 -9.01
N MET A 50 -1.53 6.66 -8.19
CA MET A 50 -0.08 6.83 -8.37
C MET A 50 0.44 6.14 -9.63
N VAL A 51 -0.09 4.95 -9.97
CA VAL A 51 0.23 4.28 -11.24
C VAL A 51 -0.31 5.07 -12.43
N LYS A 52 -1.57 5.52 -12.37
CA LYS A 52 -2.18 6.35 -13.41
C LYS A 52 -1.44 7.66 -13.62
N ALA A 53 -0.95 8.28 -12.56
CA ALA A 53 -0.16 9.50 -12.65
C ALA A 53 1.15 9.30 -13.42
N SER A 54 1.80 8.15 -13.24
CA SER A 54 2.99 7.76 -14.01
C SER A 54 2.66 7.51 -15.49
N GLU A 55 1.49 6.93 -15.77
CA GLU A 55 0.96 6.78 -17.13
C GLU A 55 0.66 8.14 -17.77
N GLU A 56 -0.01 9.03 -17.05
CA GLU A 56 -0.36 10.37 -17.53
C GLU A 56 0.89 11.21 -17.81
N TYR A 57 1.91 11.14 -16.94
CA TYR A 57 3.22 11.73 -17.22
C TYR A 57 3.79 11.22 -18.55
N TYR A 58 3.69 9.91 -18.82
CA TYR A 58 4.16 9.34 -20.08
C TYR A 58 3.36 9.84 -21.29
N LEU A 59 2.03 9.91 -21.16
CA LEU A 59 1.14 10.37 -22.23
C LEU A 59 1.38 11.85 -22.57
N ASN A 60 1.55 12.71 -21.57
CA ASN A 60 1.69 14.15 -21.80
C ASN A 60 3.08 14.51 -22.32
N ASN A 61 4.12 13.82 -21.83
CA ASN A 61 5.51 14.16 -22.14
C ASN A 61 6.15 13.29 -23.23
N GLY A 62 5.46 12.23 -23.68
CA GLY A 62 5.97 11.29 -24.68
C GLY A 62 7.16 10.45 -24.21
N LYS A 63 7.49 10.48 -22.91
CA LYS A 63 8.60 9.74 -22.31
C LYS A 63 8.26 9.29 -20.89
N GLN A 64 8.76 8.11 -20.52
CA GLN A 64 8.56 7.54 -19.20
C GLN A 64 9.29 8.36 -18.12
N LEU A 65 8.91 8.18 -16.85
CA LEU A 65 9.66 8.79 -15.73
C LEU A 65 11.15 8.45 -15.87
N PRO A 66 12.06 9.45 -15.81
CA PRO A 66 13.47 9.19 -16.04
C PRO A 66 14.06 8.28 -14.94
N GLN A 67 15.05 7.46 -15.32
CA GLN A 67 15.78 6.62 -14.37
C GLN A 67 16.90 7.42 -13.69
N GLU A 68 16.98 7.34 -12.36
CA GLU A 68 18.07 7.90 -11.57
C GLU A 68 19.21 6.89 -11.40
N ALA A 69 18.86 5.63 -11.22
CA ALA A 69 19.78 4.51 -11.08
C ALA A 69 19.14 3.24 -11.67
N THR A 70 19.84 2.11 -11.54
CA THR A 70 19.42 0.78 -12.02
C THR A 70 17.93 0.47 -11.84
N SER A 71 17.41 0.65 -10.62
CA SER A 71 16.00 0.41 -10.29
C SER A 71 15.28 1.63 -9.71
N THR A 72 15.93 2.79 -9.61
CA THR A 72 15.31 4.00 -9.06
C THR A 72 14.80 4.91 -10.18
N LEU A 73 13.56 5.39 -10.04
CA LEU A 73 12.99 6.43 -10.90
C LEU A 73 12.97 7.78 -10.20
N TYR A 74 12.98 8.86 -10.99
CA TYR A 74 12.72 10.21 -10.52
C TYR A 74 11.22 10.42 -10.25
N GLY A 75 10.69 9.72 -9.24
CA GLY A 75 9.29 9.83 -8.84
C GLY A 75 8.87 11.23 -8.39
N GLY A 76 9.83 12.08 -8.01
CA GLY A 76 9.59 13.50 -7.72
C GLY A 76 9.11 14.30 -8.94
N ASP A 77 9.36 13.81 -10.17
CA ASP A 77 8.94 14.48 -11.42
C ASP A 77 7.41 14.45 -11.60
N LEU A 78 6.71 13.61 -10.83
CA LEU A 78 5.25 13.61 -10.75
C LEU A 78 4.69 14.78 -9.92
N ILE A 79 5.49 15.41 -9.08
CA ILE A 79 5.07 16.54 -8.23
C ILE A 79 5.69 17.86 -8.74
N ASN A 80 6.91 17.80 -9.25
CA ASN A 80 7.67 18.97 -9.68
C ASN A 80 8.24 18.78 -11.09
N ASN A 81 8.20 19.82 -11.92
CA ASN A 81 8.79 19.80 -13.25
C ASN A 81 10.33 20.00 -13.23
N ARG A 82 11.08 19.04 -12.67
CA ARG A 82 12.55 19.12 -12.55
C ARG A 82 13.26 19.25 -13.89
N GLU A 83 12.77 18.55 -14.91
CA GLU A 83 13.34 18.54 -16.25
C GLU A 83 12.96 19.78 -17.09
N ASN A 84 12.12 20.68 -16.55
CA ASN A 84 11.62 21.87 -17.24
C ASN A 84 10.94 21.55 -18.59
N LEU A 85 10.16 20.46 -18.62
CA LEU A 85 9.41 20.05 -19.82
C LEU A 85 8.29 21.04 -20.07
N SER A 86 8.21 21.58 -21.29
CA SER A 86 7.11 22.47 -21.70
C SER A 86 5.76 21.77 -21.79
N SER A 87 5.76 20.44 -21.91
CA SER A 87 4.58 19.56 -21.97
C SER A 87 4.10 19.09 -20.60
N TRP A 88 4.73 19.51 -19.50
CA TRP A 88 4.36 19.07 -18.17
C TRP A 88 3.09 19.78 -17.70
N GLU A 89 2.09 18.99 -17.34
CA GLU A 89 0.75 19.45 -16.92
C GLU A 89 0.44 19.10 -15.46
N GLY A 90 1.44 18.64 -14.71
CA GLY A 90 1.27 18.25 -13.32
C GLY A 90 0.98 19.41 -12.36
N PRO A 91 0.95 19.15 -11.03
CA PRO A 91 1.30 17.89 -10.38
C PRO A 91 0.36 16.73 -10.75
N TYR A 92 0.91 15.55 -10.99
CA TYR A 92 0.15 14.34 -11.34
C TYR A 92 -0.31 13.54 -10.11
N ILE A 93 0.32 13.76 -8.95
CA ILE A 93 -0.07 13.15 -7.68
C ILE A 93 -0.18 14.19 -6.57
N GLU A 94 -1.11 13.96 -5.64
CA GLU A 94 -1.17 14.71 -4.40
C GLU A 94 -0.08 14.25 -3.42
N GLY A 95 0.60 15.21 -2.81
CA GLY A 95 1.61 14.92 -1.79
C GLY A 95 2.68 15.99 -1.67
N SER A 96 3.73 15.66 -0.92
CA SER A 96 4.92 16.49 -0.80
C SER A 96 6.15 15.73 -1.25
N ARG A 97 6.96 16.41 -2.06
CA ARG A 97 8.27 15.92 -2.48
C ARG A 97 9.22 15.92 -1.27
N ILE A 98 9.89 14.79 -1.00
CA ILE A 98 11.00 14.73 -0.03
C ILE A 98 12.30 15.09 -0.74
N ASN A 99 12.54 14.49 -1.90
CA ASN A 99 13.71 14.68 -2.77
C ASN A 99 13.34 14.28 -4.21
N ASP A 100 14.31 14.20 -5.14
CA ASP A 100 14.01 13.90 -6.55
C ASP A 100 13.43 12.50 -6.82
N ARG A 101 13.62 11.54 -5.92
CA ARG A 101 13.12 10.16 -6.06
C ARG A 101 11.94 9.81 -5.16
N SER A 102 11.84 10.48 -4.00
CA SER A 102 10.92 10.11 -2.92
C SER A 102 9.94 11.21 -2.61
N SER A 103 8.72 10.80 -2.28
CA SER A 103 7.61 11.69 -1.92
C SER A 103 6.78 11.10 -0.77
N LYS A 104 5.87 11.90 -0.21
CA LYS A 104 4.91 11.45 0.82
C LYS A 104 3.50 11.85 0.43
N ASN A 105 2.56 11.00 0.80
CA ASN A 105 1.14 11.30 0.75
C ASN A 105 0.46 10.92 2.08
N SER A 106 -0.87 10.92 2.07
CA SER A 106 -1.71 10.59 3.22
C SER A 106 -1.50 9.17 3.77
N ILE A 107 -1.07 8.20 2.94
CA ILE A 107 -0.73 6.84 3.39
C ILE A 107 0.51 6.87 4.28
N ASN A 108 1.59 7.47 3.78
CA ASN A 108 2.88 7.45 4.48
C ASN A 108 2.84 8.24 5.79
N VAL A 109 2.14 9.37 5.83
CA VAL A 109 2.02 10.17 7.05
C VAL A 109 1.46 9.35 8.22
N GLN A 110 0.59 8.36 7.95
CA GLN A 110 0.02 7.47 8.96
C GLN A 110 0.97 6.32 9.37
N MET A 111 1.95 5.98 8.53
CA MET A 111 2.88 4.87 8.78
C MET A 111 4.03 5.26 9.70
N GLY A 112 4.57 6.47 9.52
CA GLY A 112 5.66 6.99 10.35
C GLY A 112 6.35 8.21 9.73
N PRO A 113 7.08 9.01 10.54
CA PRO A 113 7.65 10.29 10.12
C PRO A 113 8.72 10.17 9.03
N THR A 114 9.33 9.00 8.87
CA THR A 114 10.40 8.72 7.91
C THR A 114 9.93 7.85 6.73
N SER A 115 8.67 7.44 6.73
CA SER A 115 8.11 6.67 5.62
C SER A 115 7.85 7.55 4.40
N GLY A 116 7.86 6.94 3.23
CA GLY A 116 7.62 7.62 1.95
C GLY A 116 7.37 6.60 0.85
N PHE A 117 7.12 7.09 -0.35
CA PHE A 117 7.06 6.27 -1.54
C PHE A 117 8.10 6.68 -2.57
N ASP A 118 8.57 5.68 -3.31
CA ASP A 118 9.41 5.83 -4.50
C ASP A 118 8.77 5.08 -5.66
N PHE A 119 9.16 5.44 -6.88
CA PHE A 119 8.90 4.62 -8.06
C PHE A 119 10.16 3.81 -8.38
N ARG A 120 9.98 2.50 -8.61
CA ARG A 120 11.05 1.54 -8.87
C ARG A 120 10.81 0.77 -10.14
N ILE A 121 11.87 0.22 -10.74
CA ILE A 121 11.76 -0.76 -11.82
C ILE A 121 12.31 -2.08 -11.32
N PHE A 122 11.46 -3.11 -11.30
CA PHE A 122 11.82 -4.47 -10.90
C PHE A 122 11.14 -5.50 -11.79
N LYS A 123 11.63 -6.74 -11.72
CA LYS A 123 11.16 -7.86 -12.52
C LYS A 123 9.67 -8.11 -12.31
N SER A 124 8.91 -8.27 -13.40
CA SER A 124 7.47 -8.53 -13.37
C SER A 124 7.15 -9.98 -13.02
N SER A 125 7.97 -10.93 -13.48
CA SER A 125 7.86 -12.34 -13.08
C SER A 125 7.97 -12.51 -11.57
N ASP A 126 7.60 -13.69 -11.11
CA ASP A 126 7.74 -14.08 -9.71
C ASP A 126 9.19 -13.95 -9.23
N TRP A 127 9.32 -13.53 -7.98
CA TRP A 127 10.60 -13.44 -7.30
C TRP A 127 10.92 -14.75 -6.60
N THR A 128 12.21 -15.04 -6.51
CA THR A 128 12.71 -16.32 -5.97
C THR A 128 13.42 -16.16 -4.63
N THR A 129 13.79 -14.92 -4.27
CA THR A 129 14.60 -14.64 -3.08
C THR A 129 13.83 -13.74 -2.11
N PRO A 130 13.50 -14.22 -0.90
CA PRO A 130 12.91 -13.39 0.14
C PRO A 130 13.79 -12.19 0.50
N GLY A 131 13.16 -11.04 0.79
CA GLY A 131 13.84 -9.85 1.30
C GLY A 131 14.66 -9.04 0.28
N THR A 132 14.82 -9.53 -0.96
CA THR A 132 15.51 -8.81 -2.04
C THR A 132 14.58 -8.71 -3.26
N ALA A 133 14.43 -7.51 -3.80
CA ALA A 133 13.73 -7.32 -5.08
C ALA A 133 14.56 -7.91 -6.21
N ASN A 134 13.95 -8.68 -7.11
CA ASN A 134 14.67 -9.15 -8.30
C ASN A 134 14.80 -7.99 -9.30
N GLU A 135 16.06 -7.62 -9.57
CA GLU A 135 16.42 -6.56 -10.50
C GLU A 135 16.07 -6.91 -11.94
N CYS A 136 15.79 -5.87 -12.71
CA CYS A 136 15.54 -5.98 -14.14
C CYS A 136 16.82 -6.22 -14.92
N VAL A 137 16.75 -7.10 -15.92
CA VAL A 137 17.79 -7.24 -16.94
C VAL A 137 17.69 -6.03 -17.90
N LEU A 138 18.83 -5.51 -18.32
CA LEU A 138 18.89 -4.37 -19.23
C LEU A 138 18.18 -4.70 -20.56
N ASN A 139 17.29 -3.82 -21.01
CA ASN A 139 16.48 -4.00 -22.22
C ASN A 139 15.56 -5.26 -22.24
N ASP A 140 15.19 -5.79 -21.06
CA ASP A 140 14.21 -6.86 -20.94
C ASP A 140 12.77 -6.31 -20.87
N ASN A 141 11.81 -7.09 -21.37
CA ASN A 141 10.39 -6.80 -21.31
C ASN A 141 9.74 -7.34 -20.02
N ASP A 142 10.43 -8.19 -19.26
CA ASP A 142 9.97 -8.75 -17.99
C ASP A 142 10.18 -7.77 -16.82
N CYS A 143 9.74 -6.53 -17.03
CA CYS A 143 10.00 -5.42 -16.13
C CYS A 143 8.75 -4.55 -16.00
N SER A 144 8.46 -4.17 -14.76
CA SER A 144 7.36 -3.29 -14.41
C SER A 144 7.87 -2.16 -13.54
N GLU A 145 7.19 -1.04 -13.65
CA GLU A 145 7.22 -0.04 -12.60
C GLU A 145 6.54 -0.57 -11.34
N TRP A 146 7.07 -0.20 -10.19
CA TRP A 146 6.52 -0.52 -8.88
C TRP A 146 6.45 0.75 -8.05
N VAL A 147 5.27 1.03 -7.50
CA VAL A 147 5.12 2.03 -6.43
C VAL A 147 5.56 1.37 -5.14
N MET A 148 6.71 1.78 -4.62
CA MET A 148 7.31 1.21 -3.43
C MET A 148 7.05 2.12 -2.24
N ILE A 149 6.33 1.63 -1.24
CA ILE A 149 6.22 2.25 0.08
C ILE A 149 7.32 1.71 0.98
N TYR A 150 8.10 2.61 1.57
CA TYR A 150 9.16 2.31 2.52
C TYR A 150 8.74 2.70 3.95
N SER A 151 9.02 1.84 4.94
CA SER A 151 8.51 2.04 6.30
C SER A 151 9.25 3.08 7.13
N GLY A 152 10.47 3.51 6.77
CA GLY A 152 11.15 4.55 7.56
C GLY A 152 12.09 4.04 8.66
N ASN A 153 12.58 2.79 8.60
CA ASN A 153 13.55 2.22 9.56
C ASN A 153 13.11 2.23 11.04
N SER A 154 11.81 2.13 11.32
CA SER A 154 11.26 2.03 12.68
C SER A 154 10.45 0.75 12.84
N ALA A 155 10.56 0.08 13.98
CA ALA A 155 9.80 -1.15 14.27
C ALA A 155 8.28 -0.92 14.19
N THR A 156 7.78 0.23 14.68
CA THR A 156 6.36 0.59 14.59
C THR A 156 5.93 0.78 13.14
N ALA A 157 6.72 1.52 12.37
CA ALA A 157 6.38 1.78 10.98
C ALA A 157 6.49 0.52 10.12
N LYS A 158 7.46 -0.36 10.41
CA LYS A 158 7.55 -1.70 9.85
C LYS A 158 6.26 -2.49 10.07
N ALA A 159 5.77 -2.53 11.31
CA ALA A 159 4.53 -3.22 11.65
C ALA A 159 3.32 -2.62 10.89
N ASN A 160 3.26 -1.29 10.76
CA ASN A 160 2.20 -0.62 10.03
C ASN A 160 2.22 -0.93 8.52
N VAL A 161 3.39 -0.86 7.86
CA VAL A 161 3.50 -1.18 6.43
C VAL A 161 3.24 -2.66 6.21
N LYS A 162 3.74 -3.56 7.07
CA LYS A 162 3.46 -4.99 6.97
C LYS A 162 1.97 -5.29 7.12
N ALA A 163 1.29 -4.65 8.08
CA ALA A 163 -0.15 -4.82 8.25
C ALA A 163 -0.93 -4.34 7.01
N LEU A 164 -0.50 -3.25 6.37
CA LEU A 164 -1.09 -2.83 5.10
C LEU A 164 -0.81 -3.84 3.98
N PHE A 165 0.41 -4.36 3.89
CA PHE A 165 0.76 -5.42 2.93
C PHE A 165 -0.14 -6.62 3.08
N ASP A 166 -0.29 -7.17 4.30
CA ASP A 166 -1.09 -8.37 4.55
C ASP A 166 -2.56 -8.19 4.10
N ILE A 167 -3.12 -6.98 4.27
CA ILE A 167 -4.49 -6.68 3.85
C ILE A 167 -4.58 -6.47 2.33
N LEU A 168 -3.61 -5.77 1.72
CA LEU A 168 -3.59 -5.53 0.27
C LEU A 168 -3.32 -6.81 -0.53
N ASP A 169 -2.40 -7.66 -0.07
CA ASP A 169 -2.12 -8.97 -0.66
C ASP A 169 -3.40 -9.84 -0.67
N LYS A 170 -4.12 -9.88 0.44
CA LYS A 170 -5.44 -10.53 0.48
C LYS A 170 -6.46 -9.91 -0.47
N LEU A 171 -6.51 -8.59 -0.56
CA LEU A 171 -7.50 -7.86 -1.37
C LEU A 171 -7.23 -7.97 -2.88
N VAL A 172 -5.97 -7.99 -3.29
CA VAL A 172 -5.55 -7.88 -4.69
C VAL A 172 -5.13 -9.22 -5.27
N ASP A 173 -4.37 -10.02 -4.53
CA ASP A 173 -3.74 -11.26 -5.03
C ASP A 173 -4.20 -12.52 -4.28
N ASN A 174 -5.23 -12.41 -3.44
CA ASN A 174 -5.79 -13.53 -2.65
C ASN A 174 -4.76 -14.20 -1.71
N SER A 175 -3.82 -13.43 -1.17
CA SER A 175 -2.80 -13.94 -0.24
C SER A 175 -1.85 -14.97 -0.86
N ASP A 176 -1.41 -14.71 -2.10
CA ASP A 176 -0.43 -15.55 -2.81
C ASP A 176 1.00 -15.37 -2.28
N GLY A 177 1.22 -14.30 -1.50
CA GLY A 177 2.40 -14.09 -0.68
C GLY A 177 3.36 -13.04 -1.24
N ALA A 178 4.43 -12.78 -0.50
CA ALA A 178 5.23 -11.57 -0.70
C ALA A 178 6.07 -11.51 -1.99
N LEU A 179 6.16 -12.59 -2.77
CA LEU A 179 7.08 -12.74 -3.91
C LEU A 179 6.37 -12.88 -5.27
N THR A 180 5.06 -13.05 -5.28
CA THR A 180 4.25 -13.23 -6.49
C THR A 180 3.27 -12.05 -6.62
N GLY A 181 2.28 -12.12 -7.51
CA GLY A 181 1.21 -11.12 -7.53
C GLY A 181 1.59 -9.69 -7.92
N ASN A 182 0.60 -8.81 -7.82
CA ASN A 182 0.70 -7.37 -8.06
C ASN A 182 1.09 -6.60 -6.78
N ILE A 183 0.99 -7.23 -5.62
CA ILE A 183 1.41 -6.76 -4.31
C ILE A 183 2.60 -7.59 -3.86
N ARG A 184 3.71 -6.94 -3.55
CA ARG A 184 4.90 -7.61 -3.02
C ARG A 184 5.37 -7.00 -1.72
N GLY A 185 6.01 -7.84 -0.91
CA GLY A 185 6.50 -7.48 0.42
C GLY A 185 7.99 -7.81 0.54
N LEU A 186 8.77 -6.88 1.10
CA LEU A 186 10.20 -7.12 1.35
C LEU A 186 10.57 -6.73 2.77
N ASP A 187 11.03 -7.71 3.55
CA ASP A 187 11.71 -7.45 4.81
C ASP A 187 13.18 -7.10 4.55
N ALA A 188 13.43 -5.83 4.20
CA ALA A 188 14.78 -5.35 3.86
C ALA A 188 15.71 -5.28 5.09
N SER A 189 15.15 -5.15 6.30
CA SER A 189 15.92 -5.24 7.55
C SER A 189 15.03 -5.60 8.75
N SER A 190 15.61 -5.62 9.96
CA SER A 190 14.84 -5.79 11.19
C SER A 190 13.82 -4.67 11.44
N THR A 191 14.02 -3.47 10.86
CA THR A 191 13.16 -2.30 11.06
C THR A 191 12.60 -1.71 9.76
N ASP A 192 12.88 -2.33 8.61
CA ASP A 192 12.39 -1.91 7.30
C ASP A 192 11.52 -3.02 6.69
N HIS A 193 10.29 -2.65 6.31
CA HIS A 193 9.43 -3.46 5.45
C HIS A 193 8.97 -2.59 4.31
N ARG A 194 9.02 -3.12 3.09
CA ARG A 194 8.64 -2.42 1.88
C ARG A 194 7.46 -3.12 1.25
N LEU A 195 6.46 -2.31 0.89
CA LEU A 195 5.30 -2.75 0.13
C LEU A 195 5.48 -2.26 -1.29
N LEU A 196 5.33 -3.13 -2.27
CA LEU A 196 5.39 -2.78 -3.68
C LEU A 196 4.05 -3.04 -4.34
N TYR A 197 3.55 -2.06 -5.06
CA TYR A 197 2.35 -2.14 -5.88
C TYR A 197 2.73 -2.06 -7.35
N ARG A 198 2.36 -3.07 -8.14
CA ARG A 198 2.73 -3.18 -9.55
C ARG A 198 2.01 -2.10 -10.36
N GLY A 199 2.79 -1.36 -11.15
CA GLY A 199 2.31 -0.43 -12.15
C GLY A 199 2.51 -0.96 -13.58
N ILE A 200 2.71 -0.05 -14.52
CA ILE A 200 2.85 -0.38 -15.94
C ILE A 200 4.13 -1.15 -16.26
N PRO A 201 4.13 -1.98 -17.32
CA PRO A 201 5.36 -2.51 -17.91
C PRO A 201 6.33 -1.39 -18.29
N ARG A 202 7.61 -1.58 -17.99
CA ARG A 202 8.69 -0.62 -18.31
C ARG A 202 9.96 -1.36 -18.68
N ILE A 203 10.77 -0.76 -19.55
CA ILE A 203 12.07 -1.32 -19.93
C ILE A 203 13.16 -0.59 -19.14
N ARG A 204 14.05 -1.35 -18.51
CA ARG A 204 15.27 -0.81 -17.90
C ARG A 204 16.24 -0.33 -18.99
N ARG A 205 16.63 0.94 -18.95
CA ARG A 205 17.52 1.62 -19.92
C ARG A 205 18.95 1.86 -19.42
N ILE A 206 19.18 1.90 -18.11
CA ILE A 206 20.51 2.05 -17.46
C ILE A 206 20.75 0.96 -16.42
#